data_AF-A0A7X0FIG8-F1
#
_entry.id   AF-A0A7X0FIG8-F1
#
_cell.length_a   1.000
_cell.length_b   1.000
_cell.length_c   1.000
_cell.angle_alpha   90.00
_cell.angle_beta   90.00
_cell.angle_gamma   90.00
#
_symmetry.space_group_name_H-M   'P 1'
#
loop_
_entity.id
_entity.type
_entity.pdbx_description
1 polymer ?
#
loop_
_entity_poly.entity_id
_entity_poly.type
_entity_poly.pdbx_seq_one_letter_code
_entity_poly.pdbx_strand_id
1 'polypeptide(L)'
;MSATVKPRASAPLQAPLPSRWRSLLFWAKTRALQLRRALDDLRDGPRRHRRDGGLAIADAACAESVTALWPDSDETAPQLVAGKIHNLRLAARALHGVEVPAGATFSFWRQLGRATRRRGFVAGRELREGCLVPSIGGGLCQLSNAIYDAALRQGLEIVERHRHTQVIAGSLAERDRDAVVFWNYVDLRLRAAAPWRLEVWLDGEALHVRIRGGAAAPAALPLPPLQRRTAPAGVDAANDCTRCGRSACHRHVAAVPDGLHRTWLVDEDWPEFAEDRRRRRQPGDRVLALPRTSVAAVHAALLRRWWLWRGMPLPQARQRAQRIRLQTLRRRLGARDVDLVVPQSLLPEL
;
A
#
# COMPACT_ATOMS: atom_id res chain seq x y z
N MET A 1 -27.81 -17.07 -37.70
CA MET A 1 -27.20 -17.84 -36.59
C MET A 1 -27.12 -16.93 -35.38
N SER A 2 -28.17 -16.92 -34.56
CA SER A 2 -28.25 -16.11 -33.34
C SER A 2 -27.42 -16.76 -32.24
N ALA A 3 -26.38 -16.08 -31.78
CA ALA A 3 -25.66 -16.47 -30.58
C ALA A 3 -26.55 -16.21 -29.35
N THR A 4 -27.10 -17.27 -28.80
CA THR A 4 -27.85 -17.27 -27.54
C THR A 4 -26.88 -16.96 -26.40
N VAL A 5 -27.02 -15.77 -25.82
CA VAL A 5 -26.36 -15.39 -24.57
C VAL A 5 -26.91 -16.30 -23.47
N LYS A 6 -26.04 -17.17 -22.94
CA LYS A 6 -26.34 -18.06 -21.82
C LYS A 6 -26.66 -17.19 -20.58
N PRO A 7 -27.78 -17.40 -19.87
CA PRO A 7 -28.10 -16.61 -18.69
C PRO A 7 -27.03 -16.86 -17.61
N ARG A 8 -26.47 -15.77 -17.06
CA ARG A 8 -25.54 -15.83 -15.93
C ARG A 8 -26.22 -16.55 -14.76
N ALA A 9 -25.49 -17.50 -14.17
CA ALA A 9 -25.93 -18.30 -13.04
C ALA A 9 -26.45 -17.42 -11.89
N SER A 10 -27.47 -17.94 -11.23
CA SER A 10 -28.18 -17.42 -10.05
C SER A 10 -27.29 -16.68 -9.04
N ALA A 11 -27.75 -15.50 -8.63
CA ALA A 11 -27.13 -14.64 -7.62
C ALA A 11 -26.76 -15.40 -6.34
N PRO A 12 -25.55 -15.18 -5.77
CA PRO A 12 -25.20 -15.79 -4.50
C PRO A 12 -26.15 -15.29 -3.39
N LEU A 13 -26.58 -16.21 -2.52
CA LEU A 13 -27.40 -15.95 -1.33
C LEU A 13 -26.94 -14.67 -0.63
N GLN A 14 -27.79 -13.64 -0.64
CA GLN A 14 -27.44 -12.32 -0.12
C GLN A 14 -27.16 -12.39 1.38
N ALA A 15 -25.89 -12.35 1.78
CA ALA A 15 -25.53 -12.16 3.18
C ALA A 15 -26.26 -10.92 3.73
N PRO A 16 -26.82 -10.96 4.96
CA PRO A 16 -27.55 -9.84 5.52
C PRO A 16 -26.65 -8.60 5.60
N LEU A 17 -27.22 -7.41 5.32
CA LEU A 17 -26.47 -6.16 5.42
C LEU A 17 -25.87 -6.03 6.83
N PRO A 18 -24.61 -5.55 6.95
CA PRO A 18 -24.05 -5.27 8.27
C PRO A 18 -24.91 -4.20 8.95
N SER A 19 -25.33 -4.43 10.18
CA SER A 19 -26.11 -3.44 10.94
C SER A 19 -25.19 -2.43 11.64
N ARG A 20 -25.72 -1.24 11.95
CA ARG A 20 -25.02 -0.24 12.78
C ARG A 20 -24.72 -0.80 14.17
N TRP A 21 -25.64 -1.57 14.74
CA TRP A 21 -25.44 -2.25 16.03
C TRP A 21 -24.27 -3.25 15.99
N ARG A 22 -24.18 -4.11 14.97
CA ARG A 22 -23.03 -5.00 14.77
C ARG A 22 -21.72 -4.22 14.61
N SER A 23 -21.76 -3.05 13.99
CA SER A 23 -20.58 -2.17 13.85
C SER A 23 -20.16 -1.55 15.19
N LEU A 24 -21.11 -1.18 16.04
CA LEU A 24 -20.84 -0.69 17.41
C LEU A 24 -20.26 -1.80 18.30
N LEU A 25 -20.86 -2.99 18.27
CA LEU A 25 -20.34 -4.16 18.99
C LEU A 25 -18.92 -4.52 18.54
N PHE A 26 -18.66 -4.50 17.23
CA PHE A 26 -17.32 -4.67 16.69
C PHE A 26 -16.36 -3.62 17.25
N TRP A 27 -16.74 -2.34 17.24
CA TRP A 27 -15.92 -1.26 17.78
C TRP A 27 -15.61 -1.44 19.27
N ALA A 28 -16.61 -1.79 20.09
CA ALA A 28 -16.44 -2.04 21.51
C ALA A 28 -15.47 -3.21 21.77
N LYS A 29 -15.64 -4.32 21.03
CA LYS A 29 -14.74 -5.47 21.09
C LYS A 29 -13.31 -5.10 20.68
N THR A 30 -13.14 -4.35 19.59
CA THR A 30 -11.84 -3.84 19.15
C THR A 30 -11.18 -2.99 20.24
N ARG A 31 -11.94 -2.13 20.93
CA ARG A 31 -11.40 -1.28 22.01
C ARG A 31 -10.95 -2.10 23.21
N ALA A 32 -11.73 -3.09 23.63
CA ALA A 32 -11.33 -4.00 24.69
C ALA A 32 -10.04 -4.76 24.34
N LEU A 33 -9.93 -5.27 23.11
CA LEU A 33 -8.72 -5.96 22.64
C LEU A 33 -7.50 -5.04 22.55
N GLN A 34 -7.69 -3.80 22.10
CA GLN A 34 -6.62 -2.79 22.09
C GLN A 34 -6.17 -2.42 23.50
N LEU A 35 -7.10 -2.30 24.46
CA LEU A 35 -6.75 -2.02 25.85
C LEU A 35 -5.97 -3.18 26.47
N ARG A 36 -6.47 -4.40 26.29
CA ARG A 36 -5.76 -5.62 26.73
C ARG A 36 -4.36 -5.68 26.14
N ARG A 37 -4.22 -5.46 24.83
CA ARG A 37 -2.92 -5.45 24.17
C ARG A 37 -2.00 -4.36 24.73
N ALA A 38 -2.52 -3.16 24.99
CA ALA A 38 -1.74 -2.09 25.58
C ALA A 38 -1.22 -2.46 26.97
N LEU A 39 -2.05 -3.14 27.79
CA LEU A 39 -1.64 -3.66 29.10
C LEU A 39 -0.58 -4.75 28.98
N ASP A 40 -0.74 -5.70 28.06
CA ASP A 40 0.24 -6.76 27.80
C ASP A 40 1.60 -6.17 27.37
N ASP A 41 1.57 -5.15 26.50
CA ASP A 41 2.78 -4.48 26.00
C ASP A 41 3.43 -3.52 27.02
N LEU A 42 2.79 -3.21 28.16
CA LEU A 42 3.42 -2.40 29.21
C LEU A 42 4.53 -3.16 29.95
N ARG A 43 4.39 -4.49 30.08
CA ARG A 43 5.34 -5.31 30.83
C ARG A 43 6.60 -5.61 30.03
N ASP A 44 6.44 -6.16 28.83
CA ASP A 44 7.55 -6.58 27.94
C ASP A 44 7.23 -6.33 26.45
N GLY A 45 6.53 -5.23 26.16
CA GLY A 45 6.16 -4.90 24.79
C GLY A 45 7.37 -4.62 23.88
N PRO A 46 7.24 -4.89 22.58
CA PRO A 46 8.29 -4.62 21.61
C PRO A 46 8.63 -3.14 21.58
N ARG A 47 9.93 -2.85 21.44
CA ARG A 47 10.43 -1.48 21.30
C ARG A 47 10.46 -1.08 19.83
N ARG A 48 10.49 0.23 19.58
CA ARG A 48 10.69 0.76 18.24
C ARG A 48 12.18 0.71 17.93
N HIS A 49 12.54 0.19 16.77
CA HIS A 49 13.92 0.00 16.36
C HIS A 49 14.40 1.16 15.49
N ARG A 50 15.71 1.42 15.52
CA ARG A 50 16.34 2.48 14.72
C ARG A 50 16.46 2.03 13.26
N ARG A 51 16.59 3.02 12.38
CA ARG A 51 16.96 2.80 10.99
C ARG A 51 18.44 3.14 10.83
N ASP A 52 19.17 2.33 10.09
CA ASP A 52 20.59 2.55 9.77
C ASP A 52 21.41 2.80 11.06
N GLY A 53 21.22 1.95 12.06
CA GLY A 53 21.80 2.07 13.39
C GLY A 53 23.27 1.62 13.45
N GLY A 54 23.81 1.08 12.37
CA GLY A 54 25.18 0.60 12.29
C GLY A 54 25.38 -0.77 12.94
N LEU A 55 24.32 -1.57 13.08
CA LEU A 55 24.47 -2.96 13.52
C LEU A 55 25.29 -3.75 12.51
N ALA A 56 26.23 -4.55 13.01
CA ALA A 56 26.99 -5.50 12.20
C ALA A 56 26.05 -6.63 11.75
N ILE A 57 25.59 -6.55 10.51
CA ILE A 57 24.63 -7.49 9.92
C ILE A 57 25.35 -8.26 8.82
N ALA A 58 25.29 -9.59 8.89
CA ALA A 58 25.93 -10.45 7.90
C ALA A 58 25.26 -10.27 6.54
N ASP A 59 26.04 -9.88 5.53
CA ASP A 59 25.55 -9.66 4.16
C ASP A 59 25.26 -10.98 3.40
N ALA A 60 25.80 -12.10 3.85
CA ALA A 60 25.71 -13.38 3.13
C ALA A 60 24.30 -14.01 3.17
N ALA A 61 23.50 -13.75 4.21
CA ALA A 61 22.16 -14.31 4.33
C ALA A 61 21.12 -13.26 3.95
N CYS A 62 20.44 -13.48 2.82
CA CYS A 62 19.47 -12.53 2.29
C CYS A 62 18.27 -13.26 1.67
N ALA A 63 17.06 -12.92 2.11
CA ALA A 63 15.82 -13.39 1.51
C ALA A 63 14.98 -12.22 1.02
N GLU A 64 14.35 -12.39 -0.15
CA GLU A 64 13.51 -11.38 -0.78
C GLU A 64 12.12 -11.93 -1.10
N SER A 65 11.11 -11.06 -0.94
CA SER A 65 9.74 -11.24 -1.38
C SER A 65 9.34 -10.08 -2.28
N VAL A 66 8.80 -10.40 -3.44
CA VAL A 66 8.36 -9.43 -4.45
C VAL A 66 6.89 -9.68 -4.76
N THR A 67 6.07 -8.62 -4.73
CA THR A 67 4.64 -8.71 -5.02
C THR A 67 4.19 -7.60 -5.95
N ALA A 68 3.35 -7.90 -6.93
CA ALA A 68 2.84 -6.91 -7.86
C ALA A 68 2.02 -5.81 -7.15
N LEU A 69 2.26 -4.55 -7.52
CA LEU A 69 1.50 -3.39 -7.01
C LEU A 69 0.12 -3.29 -7.65
N TRP A 70 0.02 -3.70 -8.91
CA TRP A 70 -1.19 -3.59 -9.70
C TRP A 70 -1.86 -4.97 -9.75
N PRO A 71 -3.16 -5.09 -9.43
CA PRO A 71 -3.87 -6.34 -9.60
C PRO A 71 -4.04 -6.64 -11.10
N ASP A 72 -3.98 -7.91 -11.48
CA ASP A 72 -4.29 -8.35 -12.85
C ASP A 72 -5.79 -8.26 -13.17
N SER A 73 -6.63 -8.13 -12.14
CA SER A 73 -8.08 -8.03 -12.27
C SER A 73 -8.58 -6.59 -12.11
N ASP A 74 -9.54 -6.22 -12.97
CA ASP A 74 -10.27 -4.95 -12.90
C ASP A 74 -11.24 -4.88 -11.70
N GLU A 75 -11.24 -5.87 -10.79
CA GLU A 75 -12.25 -6.05 -9.74
C GLU A 75 -12.30 -4.90 -8.73
N THR A 76 -11.22 -4.14 -8.55
CA THR A 76 -11.15 -3.03 -7.59
C THR A 76 -11.21 -1.68 -8.28
N ALA A 77 -11.96 -0.73 -7.71
CA ALA A 77 -11.94 0.67 -8.17
C ALA A 77 -10.50 1.24 -8.27
N PRO A 78 -10.10 1.84 -9.42
CA PRO A 78 -8.73 2.32 -9.66
C PRO A 78 -8.20 3.27 -8.58
N GLN A 79 -9.07 4.11 -8.01
CA GLN A 79 -8.73 5.04 -6.94
C GLN A 79 -8.28 4.33 -5.65
N LEU A 80 -8.90 3.19 -5.32
CA LEU A 80 -8.55 2.42 -4.11
C LEU A 80 -7.24 1.64 -4.31
N VAL A 81 -6.92 1.28 -5.56
CA VAL A 81 -5.61 0.73 -5.93
C VAL A 81 -4.53 1.80 -5.81
N ALA A 82 -4.77 3.00 -6.34
CA ALA A 82 -3.85 4.13 -6.20
C ALA A 82 -3.63 4.51 -4.72
N GLY A 83 -4.72 4.55 -3.93
CA GLY A 83 -4.67 4.80 -2.49
C GLY A 83 -3.89 3.74 -1.72
N LYS A 84 -4.05 2.44 -2.08
CA LYS A 84 -3.21 1.35 -1.57
C LYS A 84 -1.73 1.65 -1.85
N ILE A 85 -1.36 1.94 -3.09
CA ILE A 85 0.04 2.14 -3.47
C ILE A 85 0.64 3.33 -2.72
N HIS A 86 -0.10 4.43 -2.57
CA HIS A 86 0.32 5.57 -1.75
C HIS A 86 0.57 5.18 -0.28
N ASN A 87 -0.35 4.42 0.32
CA ASN A 87 -0.20 3.92 1.69
C ASN A 87 1.03 2.99 1.83
N LEU A 88 1.27 2.12 0.85
CA LEU A 88 2.44 1.25 0.79
C LEU A 88 3.74 2.07 0.69
N ARG A 89 3.79 3.13 -0.15
CA ARG A 89 4.96 4.03 -0.22
C ARG A 89 5.25 4.71 1.11
N LEU A 90 4.22 5.16 1.84
CA LEU A 90 4.40 5.76 3.16
C LEU A 90 4.90 4.73 4.19
N ALA A 91 4.35 3.53 4.17
CA ALA A 91 4.77 2.46 5.07
C ALA A 91 6.18 1.96 4.77
N ALA A 92 6.53 1.77 3.49
CA ALA A 92 7.87 1.41 3.05
C ALA A 92 8.91 2.42 3.56
N ARG A 93 8.67 3.73 3.43
CA ARG A 93 9.57 4.76 3.98
C ARG A 93 9.76 4.67 5.50
N ALA A 94 8.74 4.21 6.23
CA ALA A 94 8.81 4.08 7.68
C ALA A 94 9.54 2.80 8.13
N LEU A 95 9.48 1.74 7.32
CA LEU A 95 10.02 0.41 7.64
C LEU A 95 11.37 0.11 6.97
N HIS A 96 11.70 0.79 5.88
CA HIS A 96 12.97 0.62 5.18
C HIS A 96 14.14 0.98 6.08
N GLY A 97 15.16 0.13 6.09
CA GLY A 97 16.40 0.33 6.82
C GLY A 97 16.31 -0.01 8.31
N VAL A 98 15.19 -0.56 8.77
CA VAL A 98 15.02 -0.90 10.20
C VAL A 98 15.95 -2.03 10.56
N GLU A 99 16.78 -1.83 11.58
CA GLU A 99 17.71 -2.84 12.08
C GLU A 99 17.24 -3.34 13.44
N VAL A 100 17.21 -4.65 13.61
CA VAL A 100 16.69 -5.32 14.81
C VAL A 100 17.82 -6.11 15.45
N PRO A 101 18.18 -5.82 16.72
CA PRO A 101 19.21 -6.56 17.45
C PRO A 101 18.86 -8.05 17.63
N ALA A 102 19.89 -8.86 17.87
CA ALA A 102 19.75 -10.25 18.30
C ALA A 102 18.78 -10.38 19.50
N GLY A 103 17.86 -11.33 19.43
CA GLY A 103 16.86 -11.61 20.47
C GLY A 103 15.73 -10.58 20.58
N ALA A 104 15.84 -9.42 19.93
CA ALA A 104 14.82 -8.38 19.99
C ALA A 104 13.63 -8.69 19.08
N THR A 105 12.43 -8.30 19.51
CA THR A 105 11.20 -8.48 18.74
C THR A 105 10.93 -7.26 17.86
N PHE A 106 10.81 -7.47 16.56
CA PHE A 106 10.19 -6.54 15.63
C PHE A 106 8.67 -6.59 15.78
N SER A 107 8.02 -5.44 15.70
CA SER A 107 6.56 -5.31 15.63
C SER A 107 6.19 -4.33 14.53
N PHE A 108 5.33 -4.79 13.61
CA PHE A 108 4.88 -3.98 12.48
C PHE A 108 4.23 -2.68 12.97
N TRP A 109 3.27 -2.77 13.90
CA TRP A 109 2.57 -1.59 14.40
C TRP A 109 3.42 -0.73 15.32
N ARG A 110 4.37 -1.30 16.08
CA ARG A 110 5.30 -0.50 16.88
C ARG A 110 6.21 0.35 16.00
N GLN A 111 6.63 -0.18 14.86
CA GLN A 111 7.51 0.52 13.93
C GLN A 111 6.76 1.55 13.07
N LEU A 112 5.61 1.15 12.51
CA LEU A 112 4.80 1.99 11.62
C LEU A 112 3.93 3.01 12.37
N GLY A 113 3.36 2.63 13.51
CA GLY A 113 2.33 3.39 14.23
C GLY A 113 0.98 3.44 13.51
N ARG A 114 -0.01 4.11 14.10
CA ARG A 114 -1.38 4.21 13.56
C ARG A 114 -1.42 4.88 12.19
N ALA A 115 -1.99 4.22 11.18
CA ALA A 115 -2.31 4.83 9.90
C ALA A 115 -3.44 5.87 10.09
N THR A 116 -3.18 7.14 9.77
CA THR A 116 -4.16 8.23 9.90
C THR A 116 -4.00 9.24 8.76
N ARG A 117 -5.09 9.95 8.43
CA ARG A 117 -5.07 11.04 7.44
C ARG A 117 -4.05 12.13 7.76
N ARG A 118 -3.90 12.48 9.05
CA ARG A 118 -2.92 13.46 9.53
C ARG A 118 -1.47 13.05 9.21
N ARG A 119 -1.20 11.74 9.16
CA ARG A 119 0.11 11.17 8.78
C ARG A 119 0.23 10.92 7.27
N GLY A 120 -0.72 11.41 6.47
CA GLY A 120 -0.71 11.31 5.01
C GLY A 120 -1.33 10.03 4.43
N PHE A 121 -1.82 9.10 5.27
CA PHE A 121 -2.50 7.90 4.78
C PHE A 121 -3.87 8.26 4.18
N VAL A 122 -4.22 7.58 3.09
CA VAL A 122 -5.46 7.80 2.32
C VAL A 122 -6.32 6.55 2.31
N ALA A 123 -7.53 6.68 1.76
CA ALA A 123 -8.41 5.53 1.54
C ALA A 123 -7.80 4.61 0.48
N GLY A 124 -7.51 3.37 0.86
CA GLY A 124 -7.11 2.29 -0.05
C GLY A 124 -8.03 1.09 0.13
N ARG A 125 -7.85 0.06 -0.70
CA ARG A 125 -8.65 -1.18 -0.58
C ARG A 125 -8.28 -1.96 0.68
N GLU A 126 -9.27 -2.37 1.46
CA GLU A 126 -9.13 -3.26 2.62
C GLU A 126 -10.13 -4.41 2.46
N LEU A 127 -9.69 -5.65 2.67
CA LEU A 127 -10.61 -6.79 2.74
C LEU A 127 -11.12 -6.94 4.18
N ARG A 128 -12.42 -6.74 4.38
CA ARG A 128 -13.05 -6.80 5.69
C ARG A 128 -14.34 -7.59 5.64
N GLU A 129 -14.41 -8.65 6.45
CA GLU A 129 -15.59 -9.55 6.52
C GLU A 129 -16.00 -10.10 5.14
N GLY A 130 -15.04 -10.25 4.24
CA GLY A 130 -15.26 -10.72 2.87
C GLY A 130 -15.71 -9.70 1.85
N CYS A 131 -15.73 -8.42 2.22
CA CYS A 131 -15.98 -7.33 1.31
C CYS A 131 -14.72 -6.48 1.13
N LEU A 132 -14.46 -6.02 -0.10
CA LEU A 132 -13.49 -4.96 -0.35
C LEU A 132 -14.13 -3.62 0.02
N VAL A 133 -13.58 -2.97 1.05
CA VAL A 133 -14.06 -1.70 1.58
C VAL A 133 -12.95 -0.65 1.51
N PRO A 134 -13.27 0.63 1.28
CA PRO A 134 -12.29 1.70 1.40
C PRO A 134 -11.98 1.98 2.86
N SER A 135 -10.70 2.02 3.18
CA SER A 135 -10.23 2.25 4.55
C SER A 135 -8.92 3.05 4.57
N ILE A 136 -8.73 3.86 5.62
CA ILE A 136 -7.52 4.66 5.79
C ILE A 136 -6.36 3.73 6.13
N GLY A 137 -5.33 3.72 5.28
CA GLY A 137 -4.26 2.71 5.38
C GLY A 137 -4.64 1.37 4.75
N GLY A 138 -5.74 1.30 3.98
CA GLY A 138 -6.09 0.11 3.22
C GLY A 138 -4.92 -0.31 2.31
N GLY A 139 -4.67 -1.61 2.28
CA GLY A 139 -3.60 -2.23 1.50
C GLY A 139 -2.34 -2.61 2.27
N LEU A 140 -2.21 -2.22 3.54
CA LEU A 140 -1.05 -2.56 4.37
C LEU A 140 -0.86 -4.07 4.60
N CYS A 141 -1.91 -4.88 4.48
CA CYS A 141 -1.81 -6.34 4.52
C CYS A 141 -0.90 -6.92 3.43
N GLN A 142 -0.80 -6.26 2.26
CA GLN A 142 0.13 -6.70 1.22
C GLN A 142 1.60 -6.62 1.71
N LEU A 143 1.92 -5.56 2.46
CA LEU A 143 3.25 -5.36 3.00
C LEU A 143 3.56 -6.32 4.15
N SER A 144 2.62 -6.54 5.07
CA SER A 144 2.83 -7.53 6.14
C SER A 144 2.98 -8.96 5.59
N ASN A 145 2.24 -9.33 4.55
CA ASN A 145 2.40 -10.62 3.87
C ASN A 145 3.79 -10.77 3.24
N ALA A 146 4.29 -9.72 2.56
CA ALA A 146 5.63 -9.74 1.97
C ALA A 146 6.75 -9.80 3.02
N ILE A 147 6.61 -9.07 4.14
CA ILE A 147 7.53 -9.16 5.29
C ILE A 147 7.54 -10.57 5.88
N TYR A 148 6.35 -11.16 6.05
CA TYR A 148 6.22 -12.52 6.56
C TYR A 148 6.83 -13.57 5.62
N ASP A 149 6.60 -13.47 4.30
CA ASP A 149 7.22 -14.36 3.32
C ASP A 149 8.76 -14.26 3.32
N ALA A 150 9.31 -13.05 3.35
CA ALA A 150 10.76 -12.85 3.46
C ALA A 150 11.30 -13.41 4.78
N ALA A 151 10.60 -13.20 5.90
CA ALA A 151 11.00 -13.71 7.22
C ALA A 151 11.04 -15.24 7.27
N LEU A 152 10.05 -15.91 6.69
CA LEU A 152 10.03 -17.38 6.61
C LEU A 152 11.17 -17.93 5.75
N ARG A 153 11.43 -17.31 4.60
CA ARG A 153 12.54 -17.70 3.72
C ARG A 153 13.90 -17.51 4.39
N GLN A 154 14.02 -16.49 5.23
CA GLN A 154 15.23 -16.21 6.01
C GLN A 154 15.34 -17.07 7.28
N GLY A 155 14.28 -17.77 7.69
CA GLY A 155 14.27 -18.58 8.92
C GLY A 155 14.14 -17.76 10.21
N LEU A 156 13.49 -16.60 10.17
CA LEU A 156 13.15 -15.82 11.37
C LEU A 156 12.06 -16.53 12.19
N GLU A 157 12.11 -16.36 13.50
CA GLU A 157 11.07 -16.79 14.43
C GLU A 157 9.81 -15.93 14.25
N ILE A 158 8.66 -16.58 14.08
CA ILE A 158 7.36 -15.93 13.95
C ILE A 158 6.71 -15.87 15.35
N VAL A 159 6.88 -14.74 16.04
CA VAL A 159 6.36 -14.52 17.40
C VAL A 159 4.85 -14.28 17.40
N GLU A 160 4.33 -13.59 16.38
CA GLU A 160 2.89 -13.35 16.21
C GLU A 160 2.53 -13.27 14.73
N ARG A 161 1.52 -14.05 14.31
CA ARG A 161 0.96 -14.05 12.96
C ARG A 161 -0.52 -14.42 13.00
N HIS A 162 -1.33 -13.71 12.22
CA HIS A 162 -2.77 -13.94 12.08
C HIS A 162 -3.14 -14.15 10.61
N ARG A 163 -4.16 -14.97 10.33
CA ARG A 163 -4.64 -15.27 8.97
C ARG A 163 -5.93 -14.52 8.66
N HIS A 164 -6.14 -14.12 7.40
CA HIS A 164 -7.39 -13.58 6.91
C HIS A 164 -8.44 -14.70 6.91
N THR A 165 -9.70 -14.32 7.10
CA THR A 165 -10.83 -15.25 6.96
C THR A 165 -11.15 -15.57 5.49
N GLN A 166 -10.66 -14.74 4.56
CA GLN A 166 -10.83 -14.89 3.11
C GLN A 166 -9.54 -14.50 2.37
N VAL A 167 -9.24 -15.20 1.28
CA VAL A 167 -8.01 -15.05 0.48
C VAL A 167 -8.35 -14.36 -0.83
N ILE A 168 -7.55 -13.36 -1.22
CA ILE A 168 -7.66 -12.69 -2.53
C ILE A 168 -6.85 -13.47 -3.56
N ALA A 169 -7.43 -13.70 -4.74
CA ALA A 169 -6.77 -14.38 -5.84
C ALA A 169 -5.45 -13.66 -6.24
N GLY A 170 -4.39 -14.42 -6.51
CA GLY A 170 -3.07 -13.87 -6.90
C GLY A 170 -2.27 -13.22 -5.76
N SER A 171 -2.76 -13.29 -4.51
CA SER A 171 -2.02 -12.78 -3.35
C SER A 171 -1.13 -13.84 -2.71
N LEU A 172 -0.09 -13.40 -1.99
CA LEU A 172 0.76 -14.28 -1.17
C LEU A 172 -0.05 -15.14 -0.18
N ALA A 173 -1.25 -14.69 0.23
CA ALA A 173 -2.11 -15.44 1.13
C ALA A 173 -2.54 -16.80 0.55
N GLU A 174 -2.57 -16.97 -0.78
CA GLU A 174 -2.83 -18.27 -1.42
C GLU A 174 -1.78 -19.33 -1.11
N ARG A 175 -0.56 -18.91 -0.78
CA ARG A 175 0.58 -19.78 -0.51
C ARG A 175 0.87 -19.92 1.00
N ASP A 176 -0.16 -19.70 1.83
CA ASP A 176 -0.08 -19.61 3.29
C ASP A 176 0.93 -18.56 3.81
N ARG A 177 1.25 -17.56 2.98
CA ARG A 177 2.10 -16.42 3.33
C ARG A 177 1.26 -15.24 3.82
N ASP A 178 0.26 -15.56 4.63
CA ASP A 178 -0.75 -14.58 5.05
C ASP A 178 -0.51 -14.04 6.46
N ALA A 179 -0.36 -12.74 6.60
CA ALA A 179 -0.12 -12.04 7.86
C ALA A 179 -1.02 -10.81 7.96
N VAL A 180 -2.18 -10.97 8.60
CA VAL A 180 -3.11 -9.87 8.87
C VAL A 180 -2.50 -8.90 9.87
N VAL A 181 -2.69 -7.61 9.63
CA VAL A 181 -2.39 -6.55 10.60
C VAL A 181 -3.61 -5.66 10.79
N PHE A 182 -3.97 -5.40 12.05
CA PHE A 182 -5.05 -4.50 12.42
C PHE A 182 -4.65 -3.68 13.66
N TRP A 183 -4.63 -2.36 13.49
CA TRP A 183 -4.22 -1.44 14.54
C TRP A 183 -5.10 -1.58 15.80
N ASN A 184 -4.61 -1.76 17.02
CA ASN A 184 -3.27 -2.13 17.47
C ASN A 184 -3.42 -3.37 18.38
N TYR A 185 -3.98 -4.44 17.83
CA TYR A 185 -4.17 -5.70 18.57
C TYR A 185 -3.95 -6.95 17.72
N VAL A 186 -3.89 -6.81 16.39
CA VAL A 186 -3.47 -7.86 15.45
C VAL A 186 -2.20 -7.34 14.79
N ASP A 187 -1.07 -7.98 15.06
CA ASP A 187 0.25 -7.51 14.67
C ASP A 187 1.05 -8.63 13.95
N LEU A 188 2.11 -8.22 13.27
CA LEU A 188 3.14 -9.15 12.79
C LEU A 188 4.38 -8.93 13.67
N ARG A 189 4.75 -9.94 14.45
CA ARG A 189 5.93 -9.90 15.32
C ARG A 189 6.94 -10.96 14.91
N LEU A 190 8.19 -10.55 14.78
CA LEU A 190 9.30 -11.37 14.31
C LEU A 190 10.49 -11.26 15.26
N ARG A 191 11.29 -12.32 15.36
CA ARG A 191 12.53 -12.35 16.15
C ARG A 191 13.58 -13.19 15.44
N ALA A 192 14.85 -12.93 15.72
CA ALA A 192 15.97 -13.77 15.29
C ALA A 192 17.04 -13.83 16.38
N ALA A 193 17.82 -14.91 16.37
CA ALA A 193 18.97 -15.06 17.25
C ALA A 193 20.14 -14.14 16.90
N ALA A 194 20.24 -13.69 15.64
CA ALA A 194 21.26 -12.76 15.16
C ALA A 194 20.65 -11.42 14.72
N PRO A 195 21.44 -10.32 14.67
CA PRO A 195 20.97 -9.04 14.16
C PRO A 195 20.54 -9.13 12.70
N TRP A 196 19.52 -8.36 12.32
CA TRP A 196 18.97 -8.35 10.97
C TRP A 196 18.41 -6.99 10.56
N ARG A 197 18.30 -6.78 9.24
CA ARG A 197 17.80 -5.53 8.63
C ARG A 197 16.62 -5.82 7.74
N LEU A 198 15.61 -4.97 7.84
CA LEU A 198 14.45 -4.92 6.97
C LEU A 198 14.64 -3.82 5.91
N GLU A 199 14.64 -4.20 4.65
CA GLU A 199 14.66 -3.30 3.50
C GLU A 199 13.32 -3.39 2.77
N VAL A 200 12.66 -2.25 2.55
CA VAL A 200 11.37 -2.18 1.85
C VAL A 200 11.41 -1.07 0.82
N TRP A 201 11.10 -1.37 -0.44
CA TRP A 201 10.96 -0.33 -1.46
C TRP A 201 9.88 -0.72 -2.47
N LEU A 202 9.47 0.24 -3.27
CA LEU A 202 8.54 0.04 -4.37
C LEU A 202 9.23 0.57 -5.62
N ASP A 203 9.09 -0.16 -6.72
CA ASP A 203 9.35 0.38 -8.06
C ASP A 203 8.02 0.73 -8.75
N GLY A 204 8.02 0.82 -10.09
CA GLY A 204 6.82 1.12 -10.88
C GLY A 204 5.78 -0.02 -10.88
N GLU A 205 6.21 -1.25 -10.63
CA GLU A 205 5.47 -2.48 -10.89
C GLU A 205 5.23 -3.32 -9.63
N ALA A 206 6.18 -3.31 -8.68
CA ALA A 206 6.26 -4.22 -7.57
C ALA A 206 6.62 -3.56 -6.22
N LEU A 207 6.18 -4.22 -5.15
CA LEU A 207 6.62 -4.03 -3.78
C LEU A 207 7.69 -5.07 -3.48
N HIS A 208 8.86 -4.59 -3.06
CA HIS A 208 9.98 -5.41 -2.64
C HIS A 208 10.15 -5.35 -1.13
N VAL A 209 10.37 -6.52 -0.55
CA VAL A 209 10.77 -6.68 0.85
C VAL A 209 11.95 -7.62 0.92
N ARG A 210 13.04 -7.16 1.52
CA ARG A 210 14.25 -7.93 1.71
C ARG A 210 14.64 -7.94 3.18
N ILE A 211 15.06 -9.10 3.67
CA ILE A 211 15.63 -9.27 5.01
C ILE A 211 17.07 -9.74 4.86
N ARG A 212 18.00 -9.00 5.49
CA ARG A 212 19.42 -9.36 5.59
C ARG A 212 19.77 -9.79 7.01
N GLY A 213 20.63 -10.79 7.16
CA GLY A 213 21.04 -11.32 8.46
C GLY A 213 19.91 -12.03 9.20
N GLY A 214 20.11 -12.33 10.49
CA GLY A 214 19.09 -13.01 11.31
C GLY A 214 18.82 -14.47 10.98
N ALA A 215 19.54 -15.07 10.03
CA ALA A 215 19.32 -16.47 9.66
C ALA A 215 19.74 -17.42 10.79
N ALA A 216 18.85 -18.37 11.10
CA ALA A 216 19.24 -19.70 11.55
C ALA A 216 19.26 -20.60 10.29
N ALA A 217 20.03 -21.69 10.32
CA ALA A 217 20.12 -22.67 9.21
C ALA A 217 18.75 -22.92 8.55
N PRO A 218 18.67 -23.05 7.22
CA PRO A 218 17.39 -23.09 6.50
C PRO A 218 16.54 -24.22 7.05
N ALA A 219 15.57 -23.88 7.91
CA ALA A 219 14.56 -24.81 8.33
C ALA A 219 13.70 -25.07 7.10
N ALA A 220 13.83 -26.26 6.51
CA ALA A 220 12.83 -26.78 5.61
C ALA A 220 11.52 -26.87 6.41
N LEU A 221 10.72 -25.81 6.37
CA LEU A 221 9.42 -25.80 7.01
C LEU A 221 8.47 -26.60 6.11
N PRO A 222 7.95 -27.76 6.56
CA PRO A 222 6.84 -28.38 5.89
C PRO A 222 5.65 -27.44 6.05
N LEU A 223 5.27 -26.75 4.97
CA LEU A 223 4.01 -26.01 4.95
C LEU A 223 2.89 -27.06 5.07
N PRO A 224 2.06 -27.03 6.13
CA PRO A 224 0.91 -27.90 6.16
C PRO A 224 0.06 -27.62 4.91
N PRO A 225 -0.50 -28.66 4.27
CA PRO A 225 -1.29 -28.48 3.06
C PRO A 225 -2.43 -27.51 3.32
N LEU A 226 -2.63 -26.59 2.36
CA LEU A 226 -3.73 -25.64 2.35
C LEU A 226 -5.05 -26.37 2.62
N GLN A 227 -5.66 -26.15 3.79
CA GLN A 227 -7.10 -26.34 3.93
C GLN A 227 -7.77 -25.19 3.17
N ARG A 228 -7.87 -25.33 1.85
CA ARG A 228 -8.78 -24.52 1.05
C ARG A 228 -10.18 -24.75 1.62
N ARG A 229 -10.73 -23.78 2.35
CA ARG A 229 -12.17 -23.58 2.26
C ARG A 229 -12.39 -23.05 0.86
N THR A 230 -12.64 -23.95 -0.08
CA THR A 230 -13.20 -23.59 -1.37
C THR A 230 -14.40 -22.71 -1.07
N ALA A 231 -14.31 -21.44 -1.45
CA ALA A 231 -15.52 -20.66 -1.59
C ALA A 231 -16.42 -21.44 -2.56
N PRO A 232 -17.70 -21.66 -2.25
CA PRO A 232 -18.59 -22.37 -3.15
C PRO A 232 -18.51 -21.72 -4.53
N ALA A 233 -18.49 -22.55 -5.59
CA ALA A 233 -18.43 -22.08 -6.96
C ALA A 233 -19.57 -21.05 -7.19
N GLY A 234 -19.21 -19.84 -7.64
CA GLY A 234 -20.16 -18.73 -7.82
C GLY A 234 -20.05 -17.58 -6.81
N VAL A 235 -19.08 -17.59 -5.88
CA VAL A 235 -18.69 -16.37 -5.14
C VAL A 235 -17.63 -15.62 -5.96
N ASP A 236 -18.09 -14.95 -7.02
CA ASP A 236 -17.27 -14.10 -7.88
C ASP A 236 -16.77 -12.88 -7.07
N ALA A 237 -15.44 -12.72 -6.98
CA ALA A 237 -14.72 -11.61 -6.36
C ALA A 237 -15.06 -11.33 -4.87
N ALA A 238 -14.10 -10.84 -4.09
CA ALA A 238 -14.45 -10.23 -2.81
C ALA A 238 -15.46 -9.09 -3.07
N ASN A 239 -16.65 -9.14 -2.47
CA ASN A 239 -17.72 -8.18 -2.71
C ASN A 239 -17.21 -6.73 -2.53
N ASP A 240 -17.02 -5.99 -3.62
CA ASP A 240 -16.53 -4.60 -3.56
C ASP A 240 -17.69 -3.65 -3.21
N CYS A 241 -17.54 -2.87 -2.14
CA CYS A 241 -18.51 -1.86 -1.74
C CYS A 241 -18.75 -0.76 -2.79
N THR A 242 -17.88 -0.64 -3.79
CA THR A 242 -18.05 0.25 -4.94
C THR A 242 -18.85 -0.38 -6.09
N ARG A 243 -19.10 -1.69 -6.07
CA ARG A 243 -19.74 -2.45 -7.16
C ARG A 243 -20.87 -3.38 -6.75
N CYS A 244 -21.06 -3.61 -5.45
CA CYS A 244 -22.08 -4.55 -4.96
C CYS A 244 -23.53 -4.08 -5.15
N GLY A 245 -23.75 -2.82 -5.59
CA GLY A 245 -25.08 -2.27 -5.89
C GLY A 245 -25.98 -2.04 -4.67
N ARG A 246 -25.51 -2.34 -3.45
CA ARG A 246 -26.32 -2.26 -2.21
C ARG A 246 -26.22 -0.88 -1.57
N SER A 247 -26.90 0.11 -2.15
CA SER A 247 -26.94 1.50 -1.67
C SER A 247 -27.49 1.67 -0.24
N ALA A 248 -28.39 0.78 0.20
CA ALA A 248 -28.92 0.78 1.56
C ALA A 248 -27.91 0.33 2.64
N CYS A 249 -26.73 -0.19 2.26
CA CYS A 249 -25.67 -0.54 3.18
C CYS A 249 -25.04 0.73 3.78
N HIS A 250 -24.90 0.83 5.10
CA HIS A 250 -24.19 1.99 5.70
C HIS A 250 -22.68 2.02 5.41
N ARG A 251 -22.14 0.92 4.85
CA ARG A 251 -20.76 0.84 4.33
C ARG A 251 -20.68 1.11 2.83
N HIS A 252 -21.82 1.35 2.16
CA HIS A 252 -21.85 1.69 0.74
C HIS A 252 -21.02 2.94 0.51
N VAL A 253 -20.15 2.86 -0.48
CA VAL A 253 -19.43 4.02 -0.98
C VAL A 253 -20.09 4.35 -2.29
N ALA A 254 -20.59 5.58 -2.41
CA ALA A 254 -21.17 6.06 -3.65
C ALA A 254 -20.24 5.68 -4.81
N ALA A 255 -20.83 5.13 -5.87
CA ALA A 255 -20.09 4.80 -7.06
C ALA A 255 -19.19 6.00 -7.40
N VAL A 256 -17.93 5.69 -7.65
CA VAL A 256 -16.99 6.67 -8.18
C VAL A 256 -17.65 7.30 -9.40
N PRO A 257 -17.75 8.63 -9.51
CA PRO A 257 -18.46 9.24 -10.63
C PRO A 257 -17.93 8.69 -11.95
N ASP A 258 -18.83 8.18 -12.79
CA ASP A 258 -18.47 7.83 -14.16
C ASP A 258 -17.83 9.05 -14.86
N GLY A 259 -16.84 8.79 -15.72
CA GLY A 259 -16.09 9.86 -16.41
C GLY A 259 -14.89 10.42 -15.62
N LEU A 260 -14.33 9.64 -14.70
CA LEU A 260 -12.97 9.88 -14.25
C LEU A 260 -12.01 9.83 -15.44
N HIS A 261 -11.08 10.77 -15.51
CA HIS A 261 -10.07 10.79 -16.55
C HIS A 261 -8.68 10.97 -15.96
N ARG A 262 -7.71 10.35 -16.64
CA ARG A 262 -6.30 10.46 -16.27
C ARG A 262 -5.86 11.89 -16.51
N THR A 263 -5.31 12.51 -15.47
CA THR A 263 -4.76 13.86 -15.57
C THR A 263 -3.25 13.83 -15.48
N TRP A 264 -2.62 14.27 -16.56
CA TRP A 264 -1.18 14.38 -16.70
C TRP A 264 -0.71 15.70 -16.09
N LEU A 265 0.00 15.64 -14.97
CA LEU A 265 0.63 16.81 -14.37
C LEU A 265 2.02 17.03 -15.01
N VAL A 266 2.13 18.03 -15.86
CA VAL A 266 3.34 18.30 -16.66
C VAL A 266 4.01 19.57 -16.16
N ASP A 267 5.16 19.43 -15.51
CA ASP A 267 5.98 20.57 -15.08
C ASP A 267 6.75 21.18 -16.27
N GLU A 268 7.29 20.33 -17.16
CA GLU A 268 8.00 20.74 -18.36
C GLU A 268 7.62 19.82 -19.54
N ASP A 269 7.33 20.41 -20.70
CA ASP A 269 6.83 19.70 -21.89
C ASP A 269 7.83 19.76 -23.05
N TRP A 270 8.93 19.02 -22.92
CA TRP A 270 9.99 18.97 -23.93
C TRP A 270 9.48 18.20 -25.17
N PRO A 271 9.97 18.47 -26.39
CA PRO A 271 9.45 17.86 -27.61
C PRO A 271 9.33 16.33 -27.56
N GLU A 272 10.31 15.65 -26.98
CA GLU A 272 10.39 14.19 -26.84
C GLU A 272 9.37 13.66 -25.83
N PHE A 273 9.21 14.37 -24.70
CA PHE A 273 8.20 14.02 -23.69
C PHE A 273 6.78 14.33 -24.15
N ALA A 274 6.62 15.41 -24.92
CA ALA A 274 5.37 15.75 -25.57
C ALA A 274 4.95 14.64 -26.55
N GLU A 275 5.92 14.06 -27.26
CA GLU A 275 5.71 12.94 -28.18
C GLU A 275 5.36 11.63 -27.46
N ASP A 276 6.11 11.26 -26.41
CA ASP A 276 5.78 10.09 -25.59
C ASP A 276 4.40 10.22 -24.93
N ARG A 277 4.07 11.39 -24.38
CA ARG A 277 2.74 11.66 -23.85
C ARG A 277 1.67 11.55 -24.93
N ARG A 278 1.91 12.10 -26.13
CA ARG A 278 0.98 11.96 -27.27
C ARG A 278 0.70 10.49 -27.60
N ARG A 279 1.72 9.63 -27.57
CA ARG A 279 1.57 8.18 -27.81
C ARG A 279 0.78 7.46 -26.71
N ARG A 280 0.96 7.84 -25.45
CA ARG A 280 0.32 7.18 -24.28
C ARG A 280 -1.04 7.74 -23.90
N ARG A 281 -1.41 8.91 -24.42
CA ARG A 281 -2.65 9.62 -24.08
C ARG A 281 -3.85 8.89 -24.68
N GLN A 282 -4.88 8.68 -23.85
CA GLN A 282 -6.15 8.12 -24.30
C GLN A 282 -7.21 9.23 -24.51
N PRO A 283 -8.26 9.00 -25.33
CA PRO A 283 -9.39 9.91 -25.44
C PRO A 283 -10.03 10.16 -24.08
N GLY A 284 -10.10 11.43 -23.66
CA GLY A 284 -10.60 11.85 -22.35
C GLY A 284 -9.52 12.29 -21.36
N ASP A 285 -8.25 11.96 -21.61
CA ASP A 285 -7.14 12.38 -20.74
C ASP A 285 -6.93 13.91 -20.78
N ARG A 286 -6.75 14.50 -19.59
CA ARG A 286 -6.48 15.92 -19.39
C ARG A 286 -5.00 16.14 -19.15
N VAL A 287 -4.46 17.24 -19.68
CA VAL A 287 -3.08 17.64 -19.42
C VAL A 287 -3.11 18.96 -18.66
N LEU A 288 -2.52 18.96 -17.46
CA LEU A 288 -2.33 20.15 -16.66
C LEU A 288 -0.85 20.52 -16.67
N ALA A 289 -0.53 21.52 -17.47
CA ALA A 289 0.78 22.15 -17.48
C ALA A 289 0.72 23.57 -16.90
N LEU A 290 1.80 24.00 -16.26
CA LEU A 290 1.97 25.41 -15.92
C LEU A 290 2.70 26.10 -17.07
N PRO A 291 2.11 27.15 -17.68
CA PRO A 291 2.84 27.98 -18.62
C PRO A 291 4.11 28.52 -17.95
N ARG A 292 5.22 28.59 -18.71
CA ARG A 292 6.48 29.19 -18.23
C ARG A 292 6.30 30.62 -17.72
N THR A 293 5.30 31.32 -18.27
CA THR A 293 4.89 32.69 -17.92
C THR A 293 3.98 32.78 -16.70
N SER A 294 3.51 31.66 -16.14
CA SER A 294 2.63 31.70 -14.96
C SER A 294 3.37 32.24 -13.74
N VAL A 295 2.66 32.98 -12.88
CA VAL A 295 3.21 33.56 -11.64
C VAL A 295 3.93 32.49 -10.81
N ALA A 296 3.35 31.29 -10.68
CA ALA A 296 3.96 30.18 -9.95
C ALA A 296 5.25 29.67 -10.60
N ALA A 297 5.32 29.60 -11.94
CA ALA A 297 6.52 29.16 -12.66
C ALA A 297 7.65 30.20 -12.56
N VAL A 298 7.33 31.49 -12.69
CA VAL A 298 8.26 32.61 -12.55
C VAL A 298 8.78 32.69 -11.11
N HIS A 299 7.88 32.64 -10.13
CA HIS A 299 8.24 32.64 -8.71
C HIS A 299 9.15 31.47 -8.34
N ALA A 300 8.82 30.25 -8.80
CA ALA A 300 9.66 29.07 -8.59
C ALA A 300 11.05 29.23 -9.25
N ALA A 301 11.14 29.86 -10.42
CA ALA A 301 12.41 30.10 -11.12
C ALA A 301 13.28 31.15 -10.42
N LEU A 302 12.68 32.25 -9.95
CA LEU A 302 13.37 33.30 -9.18
C LEU A 302 13.91 32.75 -7.86
N LEU A 303 13.09 32.03 -7.10
CA LEU A 303 13.52 31.39 -5.86
C LEU A 303 14.62 30.36 -6.08
N ARG A 304 14.54 29.57 -7.17
CA ARG A 304 15.62 28.64 -7.53
C ARG A 304 16.94 29.37 -7.73
N ARG A 305 16.94 30.46 -8.50
CA ARG A 305 18.13 31.31 -8.71
C ARG A 305 18.66 31.87 -7.41
N TRP A 306 17.76 32.37 -6.55
CA TRP A 306 18.13 32.91 -5.24
C TRP A 306 18.74 31.85 -4.32
N TRP A 307 18.18 30.64 -4.26
CA TRP A 307 18.74 29.54 -3.46
C TRP A 307 20.12 29.11 -3.95
N LEU A 308 20.30 29.00 -5.27
CA LEU A 308 21.61 28.69 -5.86
C LEU A 308 22.64 29.76 -5.50
N TRP A 309 22.26 31.05 -5.58
CA TRP A 309 23.11 32.15 -5.16
C TRP A 309 23.49 32.09 -3.67
N ARG A 310 22.59 31.60 -2.81
CA ARG A 310 22.88 31.36 -1.38
C ARG A 310 23.60 30.03 -1.09
N GLY A 311 24.11 29.34 -2.11
CA GLY A 311 24.90 28.12 -1.94
C GLY A 311 24.08 26.84 -1.72
N MET A 312 22.77 26.84 -2.01
CA MET A 312 21.98 25.60 -1.96
C MET A 312 22.40 24.64 -3.09
N PRO A 313 22.62 23.34 -2.81
CA PRO A 313 22.92 22.36 -3.84
C PRO A 313 21.83 22.31 -4.93
N LEU A 314 22.26 22.22 -6.20
CA LEU A 314 21.37 22.23 -7.36
C LEU A 314 20.22 21.21 -7.28
N PRO A 315 20.42 19.96 -6.85
CA PRO A 315 19.32 19.00 -6.72
C PRO A 315 18.25 19.46 -5.72
N GLN A 316 18.66 20.03 -4.59
CA GLN A 316 17.76 20.51 -3.55
C GLN A 316 16.99 21.76 -4.01
N ALA A 317 17.67 22.70 -4.66
CA ALA A 317 17.06 23.90 -5.22
C ALA A 317 16.04 23.55 -6.32
N ARG A 318 16.35 22.57 -7.16
CA ARG A 318 15.41 22.01 -8.17
C ARG A 318 14.18 21.39 -7.52
N GLN A 319 14.36 20.50 -6.54
CA GLN A 319 13.24 19.83 -5.87
C GLN A 319 12.30 20.84 -5.17
N ARG A 320 12.83 21.87 -4.52
CA ARG A 320 12.02 22.92 -3.87
C ARG A 320 11.23 23.74 -4.89
N ALA A 321 11.84 24.12 -6.00
CA ALA A 321 11.16 24.83 -7.08
C ALA A 321 10.02 23.99 -7.71
N GLN A 322 10.28 22.69 -7.94
CA GLN A 322 9.27 21.75 -8.45
C GLN A 322 8.07 21.61 -7.52
N ARG A 323 8.28 21.58 -6.19
CA ARG A 323 7.17 21.52 -5.21
C ARG A 323 6.22 22.71 -5.31
N ILE A 324 6.73 23.93 -5.54
CA ILE A 324 5.90 25.13 -5.69
C ILE A 324 4.98 25.02 -6.91
N ARG A 325 5.53 24.52 -8.02
CA ARG A 325 4.78 24.30 -9.26
C ARG A 325 3.74 23.20 -9.10
N LEU A 326 4.12 22.06 -8.52
CA LEU A 326 3.20 20.95 -8.23
C LEU A 326 2.06 21.34 -7.30
N GLN A 327 2.31 22.17 -6.28
CA GLN A 327 1.26 22.66 -5.39
C GLN A 327 0.23 23.52 -6.15
N THR A 328 0.67 24.29 -7.13
CA THR A 328 -0.21 25.13 -7.95
C THR A 328 -1.01 24.28 -8.93
N LEU A 329 -0.38 23.29 -9.57
CA LEU A 329 -1.06 22.31 -10.42
C LEU A 329 -2.11 21.51 -9.64
N ARG A 330 -1.80 21.10 -8.40
CA ARG A 330 -2.73 20.37 -7.53
C ARG A 330 -4.02 21.14 -7.26
N ARG A 331 -3.98 22.48 -7.23
CA ARG A 331 -5.19 23.31 -7.04
C ARG A 331 -6.11 23.33 -8.27
N ARG A 332 -5.62 22.90 -9.44
CA ARG A 332 -6.39 22.84 -10.70
C ARG A 332 -7.04 21.47 -10.92
N LEU A 333 -6.76 20.51 -10.04
CA LEU A 333 -7.39 19.19 -10.07
C LEU A 333 -8.84 19.30 -9.62
N GLY A 334 -9.74 18.76 -10.43
CA GLY A 334 -11.16 18.61 -10.15
C GLY A 334 -11.48 17.25 -9.53
N ALA A 335 -12.73 17.08 -9.09
CA ALA A 335 -13.21 15.85 -8.48
C ALA A 335 -13.19 14.62 -9.41
N ARG A 336 -12.98 14.81 -10.72
CA ARG A 336 -12.91 13.76 -11.75
C ARG A 336 -11.50 13.48 -12.26
N ASP A 337 -10.49 14.20 -11.77
CA ASP A 337 -9.11 14.03 -12.20
C ASP A 337 -8.45 12.91 -11.38
N VAL A 338 -7.86 11.91 -12.06
CA VAL A 338 -7.03 10.88 -11.42
C VAL A 338 -5.56 11.20 -11.68
N ASP A 339 -4.82 11.43 -10.60
CA ASP A 339 -3.43 11.90 -10.65
C ASP A 339 -2.45 10.80 -11.10
N LEU A 340 -1.85 10.96 -12.28
CA LEU A 340 -0.61 10.25 -12.62
C LEU A 340 0.54 11.26 -12.65
N VAL A 341 1.45 11.13 -11.69
CA VAL A 341 2.67 11.93 -11.60
C VAL A 341 3.82 11.06 -12.11
N VAL A 342 4.29 11.29 -13.34
CA VAL A 342 5.59 10.78 -13.78
C VAL A 342 6.55 11.96 -13.83
N PRO A 343 7.39 12.17 -12.79
CA PRO A 343 8.43 13.17 -12.87
C PRO A 343 9.49 12.71 -13.89
N GLN A 344 9.88 13.62 -14.78
CA GLN A 344 10.86 13.45 -15.86
C GLN A 344 12.20 12.84 -15.40
N SER A 345 12.56 12.97 -14.12
CA SER A 345 13.77 12.39 -13.53
C SER A 345 13.80 10.85 -13.54
N LEU A 346 12.70 10.18 -13.91
CA LEU A 346 12.60 8.72 -14.00
C LEU A 346 12.51 8.19 -15.45
N LEU A 347 12.60 9.06 -16.47
CA LEU A 347 12.55 8.64 -17.88
C LEU A 347 13.86 8.03 -18.42
N PRO A 348 15.07 8.41 -17.96
CA PRO A 348 16.29 7.78 -18.44
C PRO A 348 16.55 6.36 -17.88
N GLU A 349 15.73 5.89 -16.94
CA GLU A 349 15.91 4.60 -16.26
C GLU A 349 14.65 3.70 -16.30
N LEU A 350 13.83 3.82 -17.36
CA LEU A 350 12.72 2.92 -17.68
C LEU A 350 12.91 2.28 -19.05
#